data_AF-A0A379ZXS2-F1
#
_entry.id   AF-A0A379ZXS2-F1
#
_cell.length_a   1.000
_cell.length_b   1.000
_cell.length_c   1.000
_cell.angle_alpha   90.00
_cell.angle_beta   90.00
_cell.angle_gamma   90.00
#
_symmetry.space_group_name_H-M   'P 1'
#
loop_
_entity.id
_entity.type
_entity.pdbx_description
1 polymer ?
#
loop_
_entity_poly.entity_id
_entity_poly.type
_entity_poly.pdbx_seq_one_letter_code
_entity_poly.pdbx_strand_id
1 'polypeptide(L)'
;MTAGVIKALQRDPDNAALVGRLASELAMADTIETAFIMRRMITTGMSEPNASAQKVAMEEGDRRIEALDREITALKNEMEMKREISRNAVLTIIDRENNRAETNPQRQSVDSPDTKFNQLAVPESDQ
;
A
#
# COMPACT_ATOMS: atom_id res chain seq x y z
N MET A 1 13.66 11.07 9.45
CA MET A 1 12.88 9.82 9.58
C MET A 1 12.82 8.99 8.29
N THR A 2 13.17 9.52 7.12
CA THR A 2 13.07 8.83 5.81
C THR A 2 14.16 7.79 5.55
N ALA A 3 15.40 8.00 6.03
CA ALA A 3 16.53 7.11 5.74
C ALA A 3 16.45 5.73 6.43
N GLY A 4 15.79 5.64 7.59
CA GLY A 4 15.60 4.38 8.31
C GLY A 4 14.58 3.45 7.64
N VAL A 5 13.51 4.03 7.09
CA VAL A 5 12.46 3.29 6.37
C VAL A 5 13.00 2.75 5.04
N ILE A 6 13.80 3.54 4.32
CA ILE A 6 14.43 3.13 3.05
C ILE A 6 15.41 1.97 3.25
N LYS A 7 16.20 1.98 4.33
CA LYS A 7 17.12 0.87 4.66
C LYS A 7 16.42 -0.42 5.09
N ALA A 8 15.22 -0.33 5.68
CA ALA A 8 14.42 -1.51 6.02
C ALA A 8 13.83 -2.16 4.76
N LEU A 9 13.36 -1.35 3.81
CA LEU A 9 12.82 -1.80 2.52
C LEU A 9 13.86 -2.53 1.66
N GLN A 10 15.12 -2.08 1.67
CA GLN A 10 16.20 -2.62 0.84
C GLN A 10 16.58 -4.08 1.16
N ARG A 11 16.17 -4.63 2.31
CA ARG A 11 16.52 -5.99 2.74
C ARG A 11 15.46 -7.06 2.44
N ASP A 12 14.25 -6.67 2.02
CA ASP A 12 13.16 -7.61 1.76
C ASP A 12 13.08 -7.99 0.27
N PRO A 13 12.94 -9.28 -0.09
CA PRO A 13 12.71 -9.70 -1.47
C PRO A 13 11.37 -9.20 -2.07
N ASP A 14 10.42 -8.75 -1.24
CA ASP A 14 9.11 -8.18 -1.62
C ASP A 14 9.09 -6.63 -1.69
N ASN A 15 10.25 -6.02 -1.92
CA ASN A 15 10.44 -4.57 -1.91
C ASN A 15 9.49 -3.80 -2.84
N ALA A 16 9.18 -4.35 -4.02
CA ALA A 16 8.29 -3.69 -4.99
C ALA A 16 6.84 -3.55 -4.50
N ALA A 17 6.32 -4.57 -3.81
CA ALA A 17 4.96 -4.54 -3.26
C ALA A 17 4.86 -3.60 -2.05
N LEU A 18 5.89 -3.57 -1.20
CA LEU A 18 5.96 -2.65 -0.06
C LEU A 18 6.08 -1.18 -0.51
N VAL A 19 6.92 -0.89 -1.50
CA VAL A 19 7.07 0.46 -2.07
C VAL A 19 5.76 0.93 -2.71
N GLY A 20 5.07 0.08 -3.48
CA GLY A 20 3.78 0.41 -4.06
C GLY A 20 2.70 0.72 -3.02
N ARG A 21 2.71 0.00 -1.89
CA ARG A 21 1.79 0.24 -0.76
C ARG A 21 2.08 1.55 -0.05
N LEU A 22 3.35 1.82 0.28
CA LEU A 22 3.76 3.07 0.89
C LEU A 22 3.47 4.27 -0.01
N ALA A 23 3.70 4.15 -1.32
CA ALA A 23 3.35 5.18 -2.29
C ALA A 23 1.83 5.42 -2.32
N SER A 24 1.02 4.36 -2.25
CA SER A 24 -0.45 4.48 -2.20
C SER A 24 -0.92 5.15 -0.91
N GLU A 25 -0.36 4.77 0.25
CA GLU A 25 -0.67 5.41 1.53
C GLU A 25 -0.27 6.89 1.56
N LEU A 26 0.91 7.21 1.02
CA LEU A 26 1.39 8.59 0.91
C LEU A 26 0.49 9.42 -0.02
N ALA A 27 0.10 8.87 -1.18
CA ALA A 27 -0.79 9.54 -2.11
C ALA A 27 -2.16 9.84 -1.46
N MET A 28 -2.73 8.90 -0.71
CA MET A 28 -3.99 9.13 0.01
C MET A 28 -3.83 10.20 1.11
N ALA A 29 -2.69 10.25 1.80
CA ALA A 29 -2.41 11.29 2.79
C ALA A 29 -2.33 12.68 2.14
N ASP A 30 -1.68 12.79 0.98
CA ASP A 30 -1.57 14.03 0.19
C ASP A 30 -2.95 14.52 -0.29
N THR A 31 -3.84 13.61 -0.72
CA THR A 31 -5.21 13.97 -1.10
C THR A 31 -6.02 14.52 0.07
N ILE A 32 -5.88 13.91 1.26
CA ILE A 32 -6.54 14.40 2.49
C ILE A 32 -6.00 15.78 2.89
N GLU A 33 -4.68 15.98 2.81
CA GLU A 33 -4.05 17.27 3.07
C GLU A 33 -4.58 18.35 2.11
N THR A 34 -4.67 18.03 0.82
CA THR A 34 -5.24 18.92 -0.19
C THR A 34 -6.69 19.29 0.15
N ALA A 35 -7.52 18.34 0.58
CA ALA A 35 -8.89 18.61 0.99
C ALA A 35 -8.97 19.54 2.22
N PHE A 36 -8.05 19.40 3.19
CA PHE A 36 -7.96 20.34 4.31
C PHE A 36 -7.58 21.76 3.86
N ILE A 37 -6.68 21.90 2.90
CA ILE A 37 -6.31 23.20 2.32
C ILE A 37 -7.53 23.83 1.63
N MET A 38 -8.29 23.06 0.84
CA MET A 38 -9.52 23.55 0.19
C MET A 38 -10.54 24.04 1.22
N ARG A 39 -10.77 23.27 2.28
CA ARG A 39 -11.67 23.64 3.38
C ARG A 39 -11.22 24.97 4.02
N ARG A 40 -9.92 25.10 4.31
CA ARG A 40 -9.35 26.33 4.89
C ARG A 40 -9.51 27.54 3.96
N MET A 41 -9.33 27.34 2.65
CA MET A 41 -9.52 28.38 1.63
C MET A 41 -10.97 28.88 1.61
N ILE A 42 -11.96 27.98 1.73
CA ILE A 42 -13.37 28.37 1.80
C ILE A 42 -13.65 29.14 3.09
N THR A 43 -13.22 28.63 4.24
CA THR A 43 -13.43 29.32 5.53
C THR A 43 -12.81 30.72 5.56
N THR A 44 -11.60 30.87 5.02
CA THR A 44 -10.94 32.18 4.93
C THR A 44 -11.63 33.09 3.92
N GLY A 45 -12.03 32.57 2.75
CA GLY A 45 -12.80 33.32 1.76
C GLY A 45 -14.17 33.79 2.27
N MET A 46 -14.84 33.02 3.10
CA MET A 46 -16.09 33.41 3.77
C MET A 46 -15.89 34.51 4.81
N SER A 47 -14.68 34.63 5.37
CA SER A 47 -14.33 35.68 6.34
C SER A 47 -14.05 37.03 5.68
N GLU A 48 -13.93 37.08 4.35
CA GLU A 48 -13.72 38.32 3.61
C GLU A 48 -14.95 39.23 3.69
N PRO A 49 -14.80 40.57 3.84
CA PRO A 49 -15.91 41.51 4.01
C PRO A 49 -16.95 41.43 2.88
N ASN A 50 -16.50 41.26 1.64
CA ASN A 50 -17.38 41.19 0.48
C ASN A 50 -18.20 39.88 0.43
N ALA A 51 -17.62 38.77 0.91
CA ALA A 51 -18.28 37.47 0.93
C ALA A 51 -19.22 37.33 2.14
N SER A 52 -18.77 37.78 3.31
CA SER A 52 -19.56 37.77 4.56
C SER A 52 -20.79 38.68 4.48
N ALA A 53 -20.73 39.77 3.73
CA ALA A 53 -21.89 40.60 3.43
C ALA A 53 -22.93 39.93 2.52
N GLN A 54 -22.56 38.83 1.84
CA GLN A 54 -23.43 38.14 0.90
C GLN A 54 -23.95 36.80 1.46
N LYS A 55 -25.23 36.76 1.81
CA LYS A 55 -25.87 35.60 2.44
C LYS A 55 -25.76 34.33 1.59
N VAL A 56 -25.93 34.45 0.27
CA VAL A 56 -25.82 33.32 -0.68
C VAL A 56 -24.41 32.72 -0.67
N ALA A 57 -23.37 33.55 -0.54
CA ALA A 57 -21.99 33.08 -0.50
C ALA A 57 -21.70 32.30 0.79
N MET A 58 -22.28 32.72 1.91
CA MET A 58 -22.16 32.04 3.20
C MET A 58 -22.88 30.68 3.20
N GLU A 59 -24.15 30.66 2.81
CA GLU A 59 -24.95 29.42 2.75
C GLU A 59 -24.35 28.39 1.79
N GLU A 60 -23.75 28.86 0.71
CA GLU A 60 -23.08 28.00 -0.23
C GLU A 60 -21.70 27.55 0.31
N GLY A 61 -20.93 28.45 0.94
CA GLY A 61 -19.67 28.11 1.60
C GLY A 61 -19.82 27.01 2.66
N ASP A 62 -20.84 27.13 3.52
CA ASP A 62 -21.19 26.12 4.52
C ASP A 62 -21.50 24.76 3.87
N ARG A 63 -22.30 24.76 2.80
CA ARG A 63 -22.61 23.53 2.03
C ARG A 63 -21.35 22.86 1.46
N ARG A 64 -20.38 23.63 0.96
CA ARG A 64 -19.10 23.06 0.46
C ARG A 64 -18.23 22.53 1.59
N ILE A 65 -18.16 23.25 2.73
CA ILE A 65 -17.40 22.79 3.90
C ILE A 65 -17.97 21.46 4.40
N GLU A 66 -19.28 21.34 4.54
CA GLU A 66 -19.91 20.07 4.94
C GLU A 66 -19.65 18.93 3.94
N ALA A 67 -19.68 19.22 2.64
CA ALA A 67 -19.36 18.22 1.62
C ALA A 67 -17.91 17.74 1.74
N LEU A 68 -16.95 18.67 1.91
CA LEU A 68 -15.54 18.35 2.12
C LEU A 68 -15.32 17.56 3.41
N ASP A 69 -15.99 17.89 4.50
CA ASP A 69 -15.85 17.17 5.78
C ASP A 69 -16.35 15.71 5.66
N ARG A 70 -17.44 15.48 4.90
CA ARG A 70 -17.90 14.13 4.56
C ARG A 70 -16.89 13.38 3.70
N GLU A 71 -16.31 14.04 2.70
CA GLU A 71 -15.33 13.43 1.80
C GLU A 71 -14.01 13.09 2.52
N ILE A 72 -13.50 13.98 3.38
CA ILE A 72 -12.34 13.72 4.23
C ILE A 72 -12.58 12.50 5.12
N THR A 73 -13.78 12.39 5.70
CA THR A 73 -14.15 11.23 6.53
C THR A 73 -14.18 9.95 5.71
N ALA A 74 -14.73 9.99 4.49
CA ALA A 74 -14.75 8.84 3.59
C ALA A 74 -13.32 8.40 3.20
N LEU A 75 -12.44 9.35 2.83
CA LEU A 75 -11.05 9.08 2.48
C LEU A 75 -10.27 8.49 3.65
N LYS A 76 -10.50 8.97 4.88
CA LYS A 76 -9.91 8.39 6.09
C LYS A 76 -10.33 6.93 6.27
N ASN A 77 -11.63 6.64 6.13
CA ASN A 77 -12.16 5.28 6.26
C ASN A 77 -11.61 4.36 5.16
N GLU A 78 -11.50 4.86 3.92
CA GLU A 78 -10.89 4.13 2.82
C GLU A 78 -9.42 3.80 3.09
N MET A 79 -8.65 4.76 3.61
CA MET A 79 -7.24 4.55 3.98
C MET A 79 -7.09 3.50 5.08
N GLU A 80 -7.93 3.55 6.11
CA GLU A 80 -7.93 2.59 7.22
C GLU A 80 -8.31 1.18 6.72
N MET A 81 -9.33 1.06 5.89
CA MET A 81 -9.75 -0.20 5.29
C MET A 81 -8.66 -0.79 4.38
N LYS A 82 -8.03 0.02 3.52
CA LYS A 82 -6.92 -0.46 2.68
C LYS A 82 -5.74 -0.92 3.51
N ARG A 83 -5.44 -0.27 4.65
CA ARG A 83 -4.41 -0.71 5.60
C ARG A 83 -4.79 -2.05 6.26
N GLU A 84 -6.04 -2.25 6.65
CA GLU A 84 -6.51 -3.51 7.22
C GLU A 84 -6.44 -4.68 6.22
N ILE A 85 -6.97 -4.50 5.01
CA ILE A 85 -6.90 -5.49 3.94
C ILE A 85 -5.44 -5.85 3.65
N SER A 86 -4.60 -4.84 3.56
CA SER A 86 -3.16 -4.93 3.40
C SER A 86 -2.49 -5.78 4.50
N ARG A 87 -2.86 -5.61 5.77
CA ARG A 87 -2.32 -6.41 6.88
C ARG A 87 -2.79 -7.86 6.81
N ASN A 88 -4.08 -8.08 6.56
CA ASN A 88 -4.68 -9.42 6.53
C ASN A 88 -4.20 -10.25 5.32
N ALA A 89 -3.98 -9.60 4.17
CA ALA A 89 -3.43 -10.25 2.98
C ALA A 89 -2.01 -10.78 3.23
N VAL A 90 -1.17 -10.04 3.96
CA VAL A 90 0.19 -10.49 4.32
C VAL A 90 0.15 -11.70 5.23
N LEU A 91 -0.69 -11.67 6.28
CA LEU A 91 -0.87 -12.83 7.17
C LEU A 91 -1.36 -14.06 6.41
N THR A 92 -2.32 -13.89 5.49
CA THR A 92 -2.83 -14.98 4.65
C THR A 92 -1.75 -15.57 3.72
N ILE A 93 -0.85 -14.74 3.20
CA ILE A 93 0.27 -15.19 2.36
C ILE A 93 1.29 -15.96 3.20
N ILE A 94 1.65 -15.45 4.38
CA ILE A 94 2.57 -16.12 5.33
C ILE A 94 1.99 -17.47 5.77
N ASP A 95 0.71 -17.53 6.14
CA ASP A 95 0.06 -18.78 6.53
C ASP A 95 0.04 -19.80 5.39
N ARG A 96 -0.13 -19.35 4.14
CA ARG A 96 -0.02 -20.25 2.97
C ARG A 96 1.41 -20.72 2.73
N GLU A 97 2.41 -19.88 2.95
CA GLU A 97 3.82 -20.25 2.82
C GLU A 97 4.24 -21.26 3.89
N ASN A 98 3.88 -21.02 5.16
CA ASN A 98 4.10 -21.95 6.26
C ASN A 98 3.41 -23.29 6.00
N ASN A 99 2.14 -23.27 5.59
CA ASN A 99 1.43 -24.50 5.22
C ASN A 99 2.10 -25.23 4.05
N ARG A 100 2.66 -24.53 3.06
CA ARG A 100 3.41 -25.15 1.95
C ARG A 100 4.75 -25.74 2.40
N ALA A 101 5.46 -25.06 3.29
CA ALA A 101 6.70 -25.55 3.88
C ALA A 101 6.45 -26.81 4.73
N GLU A 102 5.35 -26.84 5.49
CA GLU A 102 4.97 -27.99 6.32
C GLU A 102 4.38 -29.15 5.50
N THR A 103 3.59 -28.88 4.44
CA THR A 103 2.96 -29.93 3.63
C THR A 103 3.81 -30.41 2.46
N ASN A 104 4.89 -29.72 2.08
CA ASN A 104 5.75 -30.14 0.98
C ASN A 104 7.23 -29.73 1.16
N PRO A 105 8.03 -30.48 1.95
CA PRO A 105 9.47 -30.30 2.02
C PRO A 105 10.22 -30.71 0.73
N GLN A 106 9.53 -31.13 -0.33
CA GLN A 106 10.12 -31.89 -1.43
C GLN A 106 9.69 -31.41 -2.82
N ARG A 107 9.97 -30.14 -3.13
CA ARG A 107 10.15 -29.69 -4.52
C ARG A 107 11.30 -28.69 -4.65
N GLN A 108 12.45 -29.04 -4.09
CA GLN A 108 13.74 -28.65 -4.67
C GLN A 108 14.35 -29.89 -5.34
N SER A 109 13.62 -30.48 -6.29
CA SER A 109 14.30 -31.15 -7.40
C SER A 109 14.82 -30.00 -8.26
N VAL A 110 15.97 -29.46 -7.86
CA VAL A 110 16.91 -28.96 -8.84
C VAL A 110 17.21 -30.21 -9.64
N ASP A 111 16.61 -30.32 -10.83
CA ASP A 111 17.04 -31.28 -11.85
C ASP A 111 18.47 -30.83 -12.21
N SER A 112 19.42 -31.13 -11.33
CA SER A 112 20.80 -30.70 -11.44
C SER A 112 21.35 -31.39 -12.68
N PRO A 113 21.73 -30.63 -13.73
CA PRO A 113 22.30 -31.23 -14.94
C PRO A 113 23.56 -32.07 -14.63
N ASP A 114 24.20 -31.82 -13.48
CA ASP A 114 25.33 -32.57 -12.94
C ASP A 114 25.02 -34.04 -12.62
N THR A 115 23.82 -34.40 -12.17
CA THR A 115 23.49 -35.82 -11.89
C THR A 115 23.33 -36.61 -13.19
N LYS A 116 22.79 -35.98 -14.25
CA LYS A 116 22.70 -36.58 -15.59
C LYS A 116 24.06 -36.67 -16.27
N PHE A 117 24.93 -35.68 -16.07
CA PHE A 117 26.28 -35.69 -16.61
C PHE A 117 27.15 -36.77 -15.93
N ASN A 118 26.97 -36.99 -14.63
CA ASN A 118 27.68 -38.05 -13.92
C ASN A 118 27.19 -39.47 -14.31
N GLN A 119 25.93 -39.63 -14.74
CA GLN A 119 25.40 -40.89 -15.26
C GLN A 119 25.91 -41.23 -16.67
N LEU A 120 26.36 -40.23 -17.44
CA LEU A 120 26.98 -40.43 -18.76
C LEU A 120 28.49 -40.72 -18.68
N ALA A 121 29.10 -40.44 -17.52
CA ALA A 121 30.54 -40.62 -17.29
C ALA A 121 30.90 -41.99 -16.70
N VAL A 122 29.91 -42.78 -16.27
CA VAL A 122 30.13 -44.16 -15.83
C VAL A 122 29.89 -45.08 -17.03
N PRO A 123 30.91 -45.74 -17.58
CA PRO A 123 30.70 -46.70 -18.64
C PRO A 123 29.90 -47.88 -18.08
N GLU A 124 28.84 -48.29 -18.76
CA GLU A 124 28.21 -49.59 -18.52
C GLU A 124 29.26 -50.66 -18.80
N SER A 125 29.86 -51.17 -17.71
CA SER A 125 30.63 -52.41 -17.75
C SER A 125 29.63 -53.55 -17.92
N ASP A 126 29.41 -53.93 -19.17
CA ASP A 126 28.81 -55.20 -19.56
C ASP A 126 29.73 -56.33 -19.06
N GLN A 127 29.33 -57.03 -17.99
CA GLN A 127 29.47 -58.48 -17.72
C GLN A 127 29.14 -58.84 -16.28
#